data_AF-A0A9E0R1B0-F1
#
_entry.id   AF-A0A9E0R1B0-F1
#
_cell.length_a   1.000
_cell.length_b   1.000
_cell.length_c   1.000
_cell.angle_alpha   90.00
_cell.angle_beta   90.00
_cell.angle_gamma   90.00
#
_symmetry.space_group_name_H-M   'P 1'
#
loop_
_entity.id
_entity.type
_entity.pdbx_description
1 polymer ?
#
loop_
_entity_poly.entity_id
_entity_poly.type
_entity_poly.pdbx_seq_one_letter_code
_entity_poly.pdbx_strand_id
1 'polypeptide(L)'
;SPDGLGFDNDGRLWILTDGSYSNEGDFAGMGNNQMLVADPETGEVRRFATGPIACEITGLTFSPDQRTLFVGVQHPGEKDKPSHFPAGGASKPRSTIMAVQRVDGGIVGA
;
A
#
# COMPACT_ATOMS: atom_id res chain seq x y z
N SER A 1 2.12 -12.22 -2.22
CA SER A 1 2.85 -11.95 -3.46
C SER A 1 3.47 -10.57 -3.38
N PRO A 2 4.72 -10.44 -2.90
CA PRO A 2 5.44 -9.17 -3.02
C PRO A 2 5.69 -8.87 -4.50
N ASP A 3 5.50 -7.63 -4.89
CA ASP A 3 5.67 -7.15 -6.27
C ASP A 3 6.55 -5.89 -6.27
N GLY A 4 5.95 -4.73 -5.95
CA GLY A 4 6.66 -3.46 -5.93
C GLY A 4 7.65 -3.37 -4.77
N LEU A 5 8.81 -2.76 -5.03
CA LEU A 5 9.84 -2.48 -4.03
C LEU A 5 10.34 -1.03 -4.18
N GLY A 6 10.73 -0.41 -3.07
CA GLY A 6 11.43 0.86 -3.09
C GLY A 6 12.11 1.18 -1.77
N PHE A 7 13.19 1.94 -1.84
CA PHE A 7 13.92 2.42 -0.67
C PHE A 7 13.61 3.90 -0.41
N ASP A 8 13.59 4.27 0.86
CA ASP A 8 13.71 5.67 1.27
C ASP A 8 15.16 6.03 1.63
N ASN A 9 15.39 7.31 1.95
CA ASN A 9 16.74 7.80 2.25
C ASN A 9 17.34 7.23 3.55
N ASP A 10 16.54 6.66 4.44
CA ASP A 10 17.01 6.04 5.69
C ASP A 10 17.27 4.53 5.52
N GLY A 11 17.11 3.99 4.30
CA GLY A 11 17.40 2.60 3.99
C GLY A 11 16.27 1.62 4.34
N ARG A 12 15.08 2.11 4.71
CA ARG A 12 13.91 1.23 4.92
C ARG A 12 13.46 0.66 3.56
N LEU A 13 13.24 -0.65 3.49
CA LEU A 13 12.73 -1.32 2.30
C LEU A 13 11.19 -1.36 2.35
N TRP A 14 10.55 -0.68 1.42
CA TRP A 14 9.10 -0.70 1.25
C TRP A 14 8.71 -1.82 0.29
N ILE A 15 7.76 -2.63 0.69
CA ILE A 15 7.28 -3.82 -0.03
C ILE A 15 5.80 -3.65 -0.33
N LEU A 16 5.42 -3.74 -1.59
CA LEU A 16 4.06 -3.57 -2.08
C LEU A 16 3.57 -4.92 -2.62
N THR A 17 2.29 -5.25 -2.43
CA THR A 17 1.77 -6.57 -2.81
C THR A 17 0.73 -6.51 -3.92
N ASP A 18 0.82 -7.46 -4.84
CA ASP A 18 -0.22 -7.86 -5.79
C ASP A 18 -0.50 -9.36 -5.65
N GLY A 19 -1.25 -9.70 -4.61
CA GLY A 19 -1.63 -11.06 -4.27
C GLY A 19 -3.14 -11.27 -4.25
N SER A 20 -3.52 -12.51 -3.93
CA SER A 20 -4.92 -12.86 -3.70
C SER A 20 -5.48 -12.10 -2.50
N TYR A 21 -6.55 -11.36 -2.74
CA TYR A 21 -7.36 -10.67 -1.73
C TYR A 21 -8.59 -11.49 -1.31
N SER A 22 -8.61 -12.81 -1.54
CA SER A 22 -9.73 -13.67 -1.12
C SER A 22 -9.89 -13.73 0.39
N ASN A 23 -8.78 -13.59 1.13
CA ASN A 23 -8.72 -13.80 2.58
C ASN A 23 -9.29 -15.17 3.01
N GLU A 24 -9.17 -16.15 2.14
CA GLU A 24 -9.70 -17.52 2.29
C GLU A 24 -8.63 -18.53 1.83
N GLY A 25 -8.75 -19.78 2.29
CA GLY A 25 -7.80 -20.85 1.94
C GLY A 25 -6.37 -20.50 2.38
N ASP A 26 -5.41 -20.65 1.47
CA ASP A 26 -3.99 -20.34 1.71
C ASP A 26 -3.73 -18.86 2.05
N PHE A 27 -4.69 -17.97 1.77
CA PHE A 27 -4.59 -16.53 2.03
C PHE A 27 -5.41 -16.10 3.24
N ALA A 28 -5.97 -17.04 4.02
CA ALA A 28 -6.75 -16.73 5.21
C ALA A 28 -5.94 -15.89 6.21
N GLY A 29 -6.49 -14.74 6.59
CA GLY A 29 -5.86 -13.79 7.51
C GLY A 29 -4.92 -12.77 6.85
N MET A 30 -4.67 -12.86 5.54
CA MET A 30 -3.83 -11.87 4.83
C MET A 30 -4.58 -10.58 4.49
N GLY A 31 -5.89 -10.65 4.25
CA GLY A 31 -6.73 -9.51 3.88
C GLY A 31 -6.49 -9.00 2.46
N ASN A 32 -6.73 -7.70 2.24
CA ASN A 32 -6.43 -7.05 0.96
C ASN A 32 -4.92 -6.89 0.74
N ASN A 33 -4.55 -6.51 -0.48
CA ASN A 33 -3.19 -6.08 -0.79
C ASN A 33 -2.73 -4.91 0.09
N GLN A 34 -1.43 -4.84 0.31
CA GLN A 34 -0.86 -4.09 1.41
C GLN A 34 0.52 -3.52 1.06
N MET A 35 0.94 -2.55 1.87
CA MET A 35 2.29 -2.02 1.89
C MET A 35 2.92 -2.39 3.23
N LEU A 36 4.10 -2.99 3.19
CA LEU A 36 4.93 -3.31 4.34
C LEU A 36 6.21 -2.49 4.29
N VAL A 37 6.85 -2.38 5.44
CA VAL A 37 8.20 -1.82 5.58
C VAL A 37 9.07 -2.86 6.27
N ALA A 38 10.28 -3.02 5.75
CA ALA A 38 11.26 -3.95 6.25
C ALA A 38 12.56 -3.24 6.60
N ASP A 39 13.20 -3.73 7.64
CA ASP A 39 14.60 -3.45 7.95
C ASP A 39 15.46 -4.52 7.26
N PRO A 40 16.27 -4.15 6.25
CA PRO A 40 17.11 -5.10 5.53
C PRO A 40 18.23 -5.73 6.37
N GLU A 41 18.67 -5.09 7.45
CA GLU A 41 19.75 -5.60 8.30
C GLU A 41 19.24 -6.67 9.26
N THR A 42 18.06 -6.43 9.85
CA THR A 42 17.48 -7.33 10.86
C THR A 42 16.50 -8.34 10.28
N GLY A 43 15.96 -8.09 9.09
CA GLY A 43 14.89 -8.89 8.49
C GLY A 43 13.52 -8.67 9.13
N GLU A 44 13.38 -7.70 10.06
CA GLU A 44 12.09 -7.36 10.63
C GLU A 44 11.17 -6.76 9.55
N VAL A 45 9.92 -7.22 9.51
CA VAL A 45 8.91 -6.71 8.57
C VAL A 45 7.66 -6.31 9.34
N ARG A 46 7.16 -5.09 9.10
CA ARG A 46 5.91 -4.58 9.65
C ARG A 46 4.95 -4.19 8.56
N ARG A 47 3.68 -4.56 8.70
CA ARG A 47 2.61 -4.04 7.83
C ARG A 47 2.41 -2.56 8.15
N PHE A 48 2.51 -1.71 7.14
CA PHE A 48 2.33 -0.26 7.27
C PHE A 48 0.91 0.17 6.88
N ALA A 49 0.39 -0.34 5.75
CA ALA A 49 -0.95 0.01 5.27
C ALA A 49 -1.61 -1.14 4.51
N THR A 50 -2.94 -1.13 4.46
CA THR A 50 -3.75 -2.05 3.66
C THR A 50 -4.59 -1.25 2.67
N GLY A 51 -4.67 -1.71 1.43
CA GLY A 51 -5.43 -1.09 0.36
C GLY A 51 -6.94 -1.35 0.43
N PRO A 52 -7.72 -0.62 -0.38
CA PRO A 52 -9.15 -0.88 -0.55
C PRO A 52 -9.45 -2.24 -1.19
N ILE A 53 -10.74 -2.57 -1.25
CA ILE A 53 -11.22 -3.84 -1.81
C ILE A 53 -10.69 -4.05 -3.24
N ALA A 54 -10.11 -5.23 -3.45
CA ALA A 54 -9.68 -5.74 -4.76
C ALA A 54 -8.77 -4.80 -5.55
N CYS A 55 -7.92 -4.03 -4.86
CA CYS A 55 -6.81 -3.33 -5.49
C CYS A 55 -5.53 -4.16 -5.39
N GLU A 56 -4.51 -3.80 -6.15
CA GLU A 56 -3.12 -3.97 -5.73
C GLU A 56 -2.59 -2.65 -5.14
N ILE A 57 -1.52 -2.74 -4.37
CA ILE A 57 -0.73 -1.58 -3.98
C ILE A 57 0.52 -1.61 -4.84
N THR A 58 0.80 -0.53 -5.57
CA THR A 58 1.90 -0.50 -6.55
C THR A 58 2.37 0.91 -6.84
N GLY A 59 3.63 1.06 -7.24
CA GLY A 59 4.29 2.34 -7.48
C GLY A 59 4.47 3.15 -6.19
N LEU A 60 5.71 3.54 -5.88
CA LEU A 60 6.00 4.47 -4.80
C LEU A 60 7.02 5.54 -5.20
N THR A 61 6.94 6.69 -4.56
CA THR A 61 7.99 7.70 -4.54
C THR A 61 7.88 8.55 -3.27
N PHE A 62 8.92 9.30 -2.94
CA PHE A 62 8.97 10.16 -1.76
C PHE A 62 9.16 11.61 -2.16
N SER A 63 8.61 12.53 -1.37
CA SER A 63 9.05 13.92 -1.41
C SER A 63 10.54 14.02 -1.02
N PRO A 64 11.30 15.00 -1.52
CA PRO A 64 12.73 15.13 -1.19
C PRO A 64 13.02 15.21 0.31
N ASP A 65 12.10 15.77 1.10
CA ASP A 65 12.21 15.88 2.56
C ASP A 65 11.73 14.62 3.32
N GLN A 66 11.28 13.57 2.61
CA GLN A 66 10.80 12.29 3.13
C GLN A 66 9.55 12.39 4.03
N ARG A 67 8.86 13.54 4.03
CA ARG A 67 7.64 13.77 4.83
C ARG A 67 6.36 13.35 4.12
N THR A 68 6.44 13.05 2.83
CA THR A 68 5.33 12.55 2.02
C THR A 68 5.75 11.30 1.26
N LEU A 69 5.06 10.19 1.48
CA LEU A 69 5.11 9.00 0.65
C LEU A 69 3.96 9.06 -0.34
N PHE A 70 4.25 8.97 -1.64
CA PHE A 70 3.25 8.83 -2.69
C PHE A 70 3.15 7.35 -3.08
N VAL A 71 1.95 6.78 -3.06
CA VAL A 71 1.74 5.36 -3.40
C VAL A 71 0.51 5.17 -4.28
N GLY A 72 0.62 4.27 -5.26
CA GLY A 72 -0.50 3.93 -6.13
C GLY A 72 -1.42 2.88 -5.53
N VAL A 73 -2.71 3.12 -5.73
CA VAL A 73 -3.79 2.14 -5.58
C VAL A 73 -4.27 1.82 -6.98
N GLN A 74 -3.96 0.63 -7.49
CA GLN A 74 -4.34 0.24 -8.85
C GLN A 74 -5.60 -0.63 -8.82
N HIS A 75 -6.46 -0.40 -9.83
CA HIS A 75 -7.68 -1.17 -10.12
C HIS A 75 -8.56 -1.52 -8.90
N PRO A 76 -8.88 -0.57 -7.99
CA PRO A 76 -9.82 -0.85 -6.92
C PRO A 76 -11.14 -1.38 -7.49
N GLY A 77 -11.67 -2.46 -6.91
CA GLY A 77 -12.88 -3.11 -7.40
C GLY A 77 -12.67 -3.96 -8.66
N GLU A 78 -11.45 -4.46 -8.89
CA GLU A 78 -11.15 -5.43 -9.95
C GLU A 78 -12.18 -6.57 -9.94
N LYS A 79 -12.55 -7.09 -11.13
CA LYS A 79 -13.55 -8.15 -11.29
C LYS A 79 -14.90 -7.80 -10.63
N ASP A 80 -15.32 -6.55 -10.79
CA ASP A 80 -16.59 -5.99 -10.29
C ASP A 80 -16.78 -6.14 -8.77
N LYS A 81 -15.69 -6.22 -8.01
CA LYS A 81 -15.74 -6.25 -6.54
C LYS A 81 -16.23 -4.90 -6.01
N PRO A 82 -16.96 -4.87 -4.88
CA PRO A 82 -17.71 -3.70 -4.44
C PRO A 82 -16.82 -2.63 -3.79
N SER A 83 -15.94 -2.04 -4.59
CA SER A 83 -15.11 -0.90 -4.20
C SER A 83 -15.70 0.40 -4.74
N HIS A 84 -15.68 1.42 -3.90
CA HIS A 84 -16.05 2.79 -4.27
C HIS A 84 -14.90 3.76 -4.02
N PHE A 85 -13.67 3.24 -3.90
CA PHE A 85 -12.49 4.05 -3.63
C PHE A 85 -12.12 4.94 -4.84
N PRO A 86 -11.67 6.20 -4.64
CA PRO A 86 -11.47 6.86 -3.35
C PRO A 86 -12.70 7.63 -2.82
N ALA A 87 -13.68 7.94 -3.67
CA ALA A 87 -14.74 8.89 -3.33
C ALA A 87 -15.83 8.32 -2.40
N GLY A 88 -15.89 7.00 -2.23
CA GLY A 88 -16.89 6.31 -1.40
C GLY A 88 -18.30 6.36 -1.98
N GLY A 89 -19.29 6.08 -1.12
CA GLY A 89 -20.71 6.05 -1.49
C GLY A 89 -20.99 5.03 -2.61
N ALA A 90 -21.66 5.49 -3.67
CA ALA A 90 -21.96 4.69 -4.87
C ALA A 90 -21.08 5.05 -6.07
N SER A 91 -19.94 5.71 -5.83
CA SER A 91 -19.07 6.17 -6.91
C SER A 91 -18.40 5.00 -7.65
N LYS A 92 -18.13 5.19 -8.95
CA LYS A 92 -17.31 4.23 -9.70
C LYS A 92 -15.87 4.27 -9.17
N PRO A 93 -15.25 3.13 -8.85
CA PRO A 93 -13.90 3.12 -8.31
C PRO A 93 -12.87 3.61 -9.33
N ARG A 94 -11.79 4.23 -8.85
CA ARG A 94 -10.75 4.85 -9.67
C ARG A 94 -9.37 4.57 -9.11
N SER A 95 -8.45 4.11 -9.96
CA SER A 95 -7.01 4.09 -9.61
C SER A 95 -6.55 5.48 -9.20
N THR A 96 -5.77 5.56 -8.13
CA THR A 96 -5.44 6.84 -7.48
C THR A 96 -4.01 6.80 -6.94
N ILE A 97 -3.30 7.92 -7.04
CA ILE A 97 -2.07 8.15 -6.29
C ILE A 97 -2.43 8.80 -4.96
N MET A 98 -2.04 8.16 -3.85
CA MET A 98 -2.28 8.63 -2.50
C MET A 98 -1.04 9.33 -1.97
N ALA A 99 -1.22 10.48 -1.32
CA ALA A 99 -0.18 11.12 -0.54
C ALA A 99 -0.37 10.75 0.94
N VAL A 100 0.62 10.08 1.51
CA VAL A 100 0.64 9.65 2.92
C VAL A 100 1.62 10.55 3.67
N GLN A 101 1.11 11.16 4.75
CA GLN A 101 1.86 12.08 5.59
C GLN A 101 1.58 11.77 7.06
N ARG A 102 2.55 12.04 7.93
CA ARG A 102 2.31 12.01 9.37
C ARG A 102 1.60 13.28 9.81
N VAL A 103 0.68 13.15 10.76
CA VAL A 103 -0.06 14.28 11.33
C VAL A 103 0.88 15.26 12.06
N ASP A 104 1.99 14.76 12.61
CA ASP A 104 3.02 15.56 13.28
C ASP A 104 4.05 16.17 12.32
N GLY A 105 3.94 15.94 11.01
CA GLY A 105 4.87 16.43 10.00
C GLY A 105 6.24 15.74 9.99
N GLY A 106 6.40 14.64 10.71
CA GLY A 106 7.63 13.85 10.72
C GLY A 106 7.89 13.07 9.42
N ILE A 107 9.05 12.41 9.35
CA ILE A 107 9.42 11.51 8.24
C ILE A 107 8.55 10.26 8.28
N VAL A 108 8.00 9.85 7.13
CA VAL A 108 7.14 8.67 7.03
C VAL A 108 7.94 7.40 7.34
N GLY A 109 7.46 6.59 8.28
CA GLY A 109 8.10 5.33 8.68
C GLY A 109 9.23 5.45 9.72
N ALA A 110 9.57 6.67 10.14
CA ALA A 110 10.54 6.94 11.21
C ALA A 110 9.94 6.86 12.62
#